data_AF-A0A834M6A9-F1
#
_entry.id   AF-A0A834M6A9-F1
#
_cell.length_a   1.000
_cell.length_b   1.000
_cell.length_c   1.000
_cell.angle_alpha   90.00
_cell.angle_beta   90.00
_cell.angle_gamma   90.00
#
_symmetry.space_group_name_H-M   'P 1'
#
loop_
_entity.id
_entity.type
_entity.pdbx_description
1 polymer ?
#
loop_
_entity_poly.entity_id
_entity_poly.type
_entity_poly.pdbx_seq_one_letter_code
_entity_poly.pdbx_strand_id
1 'polypeptide(L)'
;GDGKEEITKLGLVKSHAYSITKVHVVEHTSLPKKAQLLRIKNPWADDMEWKGPWSDGSPQWNAISSSERQELGLVFENDGEFWISFKDFQEQFSTANICHITLESLSLFEHGCDAKWDITKIAGQQL
;
A
#
# COMPACT_ATOMS: atom_id res chain seq x y z
N GLY A 1 -20.48 8.03 -22.69
CA GLY A 1 -20.73 9.26 -21.94
C GLY A 1 -19.67 9.35 -20.87
N ASP A 2 -18.85 10.40 -20.91
CA ASP A 2 -17.66 10.61 -20.09
C ASP A 2 -17.89 10.39 -18.60
N GLY A 3 -17.39 9.25 -18.10
CA GLY A 3 -17.36 8.94 -16.68
C GLY A 3 -16.21 9.72 -16.02
N LYS A 4 -16.52 10.85 -15.39
CA LYS A 4 -15.54 11.57 -14.57
C LYS A 4 -15.10 10.67 -13.42
N GLU A 5 -13.79 10.50 -13.28
CA GLU A 5 -13.18 9.82 -12.14
C GLU A 5 -13.60 10.51 -10.84
N GLU A 6 -14.19 9.76 -9.92
CA GLU A 6 -14.60 10.28 -8.62
C GLU A 6 -13.43 10.26 -7.64
N ILE A 7 -13.05 11.44 -7.14
CA ILE A 7 -12.01 11.59 -6.13
C ILE A 7 -12.67 11.65 -4.75
N THR A 8 -12.19 10.83 -3.82
CA THR A 8 -12.61 10.86 -2.42
C THR A 8 -12.12 12.15 -1.74
N LYS A 9 -12.73 12.50 -0.59
CA LYS A 9 -12.26 13.63 0.23
C LYS A 9 -10.82 13.45 0.73
N LEU A 10 -10.32 12.22 0.73
CA LEU A 10 -8.98 11.84 1.17
C LEU A 10 -7.98 11.73 0.01
N GLY A 11 -8.38 12.13 -1.21
CA GLY A 11 -7.48 12.23 -2.38
C GLY A 11 -7.34 10.95 -3.22
N LEU A 12 -7.96 9.84 -2.81
CA LEU A 12 -7.99 8.60 -3.60
C LEU A 12 -8.99 8.68 -4.74
N VAL A 13 -8.63 8.14 -5.90
CA VAL A 13 -9.47 8.02 -7.10
C VAL A 13 -10.22 6.68 -7.04
N LYS A 14 -11.55 6.73 -7.17
CA LYS A 14 -12.39 5.53 -7.18
C LYS A 14 -12.32 4.79 -8.50
N SER A 15 -12.61 3.49 -8.45
CA SER A 15 -12.68 2.61 -9.63
C SER A 15 -11.38 2.59 -10.45
N HIS A 16 -10.26 2.75 -9.75
CA HIS A 16 -8.93 2.85 -10.33
C HIS A 16 -7.97 1.86 -9.66
N ALA A 17 -7.01 1.34 -10.44
CA ALA A 17 -6.03 0.40 -9.94
C ALA A 17 -4.82 1.14 -9.34
N TYR A 18 -4.34 0.64 -8.21
CA TYR A 18 -3.14 1.15 -7.54
C TYR A 18 -2.15 0.00 -7.36
N SER A 19 -0.86 0.34 -7.31
CA SER A 19 0.20 -0.65 -7.06
C SER A 19 0.74 -0.49 -5.64
N ILE A 20 0.83 -1.59 -4.89
CA ILE A 20 1.58 -1.61 -3.63
C ILE A 20 3.06 -1.80 -3.97
N THR A 21 3.89 -0.81 -3.68
CA THR A 21 5.32 -0.80 -4.03
C THR A 21 6.22 -1.16 -2.84
N LYS A 22 5.75 -1.01 -1.60
CA LYS A 22 6.49 -1.38 -0.38
C LYS A 22 5.54 -1.69 0.77
N VAL A 23 5.96 -2.60 1.65
CA VAL A 23 5.32 -2.86 2.95
C VAL A 23 6.39 -2.69 4.01
N HIS A 24 6.09 -1.95 5.08
CA HIS A 24 7.05 -1.70 6.14
C HIS A 24 6.35 -1.55 7.50
N VAL A 25 7.02 -1.92 8.58
CA VAL A 25 6.52 -1.73 9.95
C VAL A 25 7.39 -0.69 10.61
N VAL A 26 6.77 0.38 11.11
CA VAL A 26 7.48 1.43 11.84
C VAL A 26 7.18 1.37 13.33
N GLU A 27 8.15 1.78 14.14
CA GLU A 27 8.02 1.84 15.60
C GLU A 27 7.97 3.28 16.10
N HIS A 28 7.03 3.54 17.01
CA HIS A 28 6.92 4.85 17.64
C HIS A 28 8.08 5.06 18.62
N THR A 29 8.73 6.21 18.56
CA THR A 29 9.92 6.52 19.38
C THR A 29 9.64 6.57 20.88
N SER A 30 8.50 7.15 21.27
CA SER A 30 8.12 7.34 22.68
C SER A 30 7.09 6.34 23.25
N LEU A 31 6.49 5.48 22.42
CA LEU A 31 5.41 4.58 22.83
C LEU A 31 5.68 3.18 22.30
N PRO A 32 5.31 2.10 23.01
CA PRO A 32 5.45 0.73 22.53
C PRO A 32 4.35 0.40 21.50
N LYS A 33 4.26 1.19 20.44
CA LYS A 33 3.25 1.10 19.39
C LYS A 33 3.94 0.97 18.04
N LYS A 34 3.51 -0.03 17.25
CA LYS A 34 3.95 -0.22 15.87
C LYS A 34 2.86 0.21 14.90
N ALA A 35 3.24 0.66 13.71
CA ALA A 35 2.32 0.92 12.61
C ALA A 35 2.75 0.13 11.37
N GLN A 36 1.83 -0.64 10.79
CA GLN A 36 2.03 -1.33 9.53
C GLN A 36 1.66 -0.36 8.40
N LEU A 37 2.61 -0.05 7.54
CA LEU A 37 2.46 0.91 6.46
C LEU A 37 2.61 0.23 5.10
N LEU A 38 1.81 0.70 4.15
CA LEU A 38 1.88 0.35 2.74
C LEU A 38 2.30 1.59 1.97
N ARG A 39 3.23 1.43 1.03
CA ARG A 39 3.52 2.45 0.02
C ARG A 39 2.75 2.09 -1.24
N ILE A 40 1.95 3.03 -1.72
CA ILE A 40 1.02 2.86 -2.82
C ILE A 40 1.36 3.87 -3.91
N LYS A 41 1.42 3.43 -5.17
CA LYS A 41 1.63 4.28 -6.33
C LYS A 41 0.40 4.31 -7.22
N ASN A 42 -0.01 5.50 -7.62
CA ASN A 42 -0.98 5.75 -8.67
C ASN A 42 -0.25 5.92 -10.02
N PRO A 43 -0.43 5.03 -11.02
CA PRO A 43 0.26 5.13 -12.30
C PRO A 43 -0.15 6.30 -13.20
N TRP A 44 -1.30 6.93 -12.93
CA TRP A 44 -1.94 7.88 -13.87
C TRP A 44 -2.11 9.30 -13.32
N ALA A 45 -1.78 9.55 -12.05
CA ALA A 45 -2.01 10.84 -11.44
C ALA A 45 -0.77 11.33 -10.70
N ASP A 46 -0.20 12.42 -11.22
CA ASP A 46 0.97 13.06 -10.63
C ASP A 46 0.58 13.86 -9.35
N ASP A 47 -0.70 14.25 -9.18
CA ASP A 47 -1.12 15.12 -8.05
C ASP A 47 -2.25 14.57 -7.17
N MET A 48 -2.69 13.31 -7.37
CA MET A 48 -3.82 12.72 -6.63
C MET A 48 -3.36 11.70 -5.59
N GLU A 49 -2.86 12.24 -4.48
CA GLU A 49 -2.29 11.48 -3.38
C GLU A 49 -3.19 11.42 -2.15
N TRP A 50 -2.90 10.43 -1.31
CA TRP A 50 -3.53 10.26 -0.01
C TRP A 50 -3.31 11.48 0.90
N LYS A 51 -4.40 11.98 1.49
CA LYS A 51 -4.40 13.16 2.38
C LYS A 51 -4.67 12.81 3.85
N GLY A 52 -4.68 11.53 4.19
CA GLY A 52 -4.93 11.04 5.54
C GLY A 52 -3.66 10.83 6.37
N PRO A 53 -3.75 10.06 7.48
CA PRO A 53 -2.59 9.65 8.27
C PRO A 53 -1.48 9.02 7.40
N TRP A 54 -0.23 9.38 7.66
CA TRP A 54 0.95 8.93 6.90
C TRP A 54 1.07 9.45 5.46
N SER A 55 0.23 10.40 5.05
CA SER A 55 0.49 11.22 3.86
C SER A 55 1.82 11.99 3.96
N ASP A 56 2.27 12.56 2.85
CA ASP A 56 3.57 13.20 2.73
C ASP A 56 3.78 14.37 3.72
N GLY A 57 2.73 15.13 4.01
CA GLY A 57 2.74 16.20 5.02
C GLY A 57 2.35 15.76 6.44
N SER A 58 2.22 14.46 6.70
CA SER A 58 1.60 13.97 7.93
C SER A 58 2.49 14.13 9.16
N PRO A 59 1.98 14.67 10.28
CA PRO A 59 2.77 14.83 11.51
C PRO A 59 3.17 13.49 12.14
N GLN A 60 2.54 12.38 11.75
CA GLN A 60 2.86 11.02 12.16
C GLN A 60 4.34 10.66 11.89
N TRP A 61 4.93 11.20 10.83
CA TRP A 61 6.35 11.00 10.55
C TRP A 61 7.25 11.52 11.66
N ASN A 62 6.81 12.52 12.42
CA ASN A 62 7.58 13.04 13.55
C ASN A 62 7.71 12.07 14.72
N ALA A 63 6.85 11.05 14.78
CA ALA A 63 6.82 10.05 15.84
C ALA A 63 7.73 8.84 15.59
N ILE A 64 8.44 8.79 14.46
CA ILE A 64 9.40 7.72 14.12
C ILE A 64 10.84 8.27 14.07
N SER A 65 11.82 7.38 14.24
CA SER A 65 13.23 7.77 14.29
C SER A 65 13.71 8.34 12.94
N SER A 66 14.74 9.19 12.96
CA SER A 66 15.32 9.74 11.72
C SER A 66 15.92 8.66 10.82
N SER A 67 16.52 7.63 11.42
CA SER A 67 17.06 6.46 10.70
C SER A 67 15.96 5.72 9.94
N GLU A 68 14.79 5.55 10.56
CA GLU A 68 13.65 4.86 9.94
C GLU A 68 13.06 5.67 8.79
N ARG A 69 12.96 6.99 8.93
CA ARG A 69 12.56 7.87 7.82
C ARG A 69 13.50 7.76 6.62
N GLN A 70 14.80 7.66 6.90
CA GLN A 70 15.81 7.48 5.85
C GLN A 70 15.68 6.11 5.17
N GLU A 71 15.46 5.03 5.93
CA GLU A 71 15.26 3.68 5.39
C GLU A 71 13.96 3.55 4.58
N LEU A 72 12.91 4.25 5.00
CA LEU A 72 11.68 4.34 4.23
C LEU A 72 11.91 5.01 2.89
N GLY A 73 12.92 5.89 2.79
CA GLY A 73 13.23 6.67 1.60
C GLY A 73 12.06 7.59 1.29
N LEU A 74 11.59 8.35 2.29
CA LEU A 74 10.49 9.29 2.13
C LEU A 74 10.86 10.32 1.07
N VAL A 75 10.24 10.19 -0.10
CA VAL A 75 10.28 11.16 -1.19
C VAL A 75 8.93 11.86 -1.12
N PHE A 76 8.95 13.16 -0.82
CA PHE A 76 7.75 13.98 -0.79
C PHE A 76 7.67 14.74 -2.12
N GLU A 77 7.33 14.01 -3.17
CA GLU A 77 7.17 14.54 -4.52
C GLU A 77 5.74 14.26 -4.96
N ASN A 78 5.17 15.16 -5.76
CA ASN A 78 3.91 14.93 -6.43
C ASN A 78 4.15 13.95 -7.60
N ASP A 79 4.31 12.67 -7.29
CA ASP A 79 4.55 11.60 -8.26
C ASP A 79 3.49 10.48 -8.17
N GLY A 80 2.46 10.70 -7.34
CA GLY A 80 1.38 9.77 -7.10
C GLY A 80 1.76 8.60 -6.19
N GLU A 81 2.95 8.59 -5.58
CA GLU A 81 3.36 7.62 -4.56
C GLU A 81 3.12 8.19 -3.15
N PHE A 82 2.44 7.41 -2.30
CA PHE A 82 2.12 7.84 -0.94
C PHE A 82 2.14 6.66 0.04
N TRP A 83 2.29 6.96 1.33
CA TRP A 83 2.14 5.97 2.39
C TRP A 83 0.76 6.03 3.03
N ILE A 84 0.24 4.87 3.41
CA ILE A 84 -1.03 4.71 4.13
C ILE A 84 -0.88 3.60 5.19
N SER A 85 -1.62 3.70 6.29
CA SER A 85 -1.65 2.59 7.25
C SER A 85 -2.42 1.38 6.69
N PHE A 86 -2.05 0.17 7.09
CA PHE A 86 -2.79 -1.03 6.68
C PHE A 86 -4.27 -0.96 7.07
N LYS A 87 -4.58 -0.37 8.23
CA LYS A 87 -5.95 -0.14 8.69
C LYS A 87 -6.72 0.79 7.74
N ASP A 88 -6.13 1.94 7.40
CA ASP A 88 -6.79 2.89 6.48
C ASP A 88 -6.91 2.29 5.08
N PHE A 89 -5.93 1.49 4.63
CA PHE A 89 -6.04 0.73 3.39
C PHE A 89 -7.26 -0.19 3.37
N GLN A 90 -7.49 -0.96 4.44
CA GLN A 90 -8.67 -1.82 4.54
C GLN A 90 -10.00 -1.04 4.53
N GLU A 91 -10.00 0.20 5.03
CA GLU A 91 -11.19 1.06 5.04
C GLU A 91 -11.44 1.75 3.70
N GLN A 92 -10.38 2.04 2.93
CA GLN A 92 -10.47 2.79 1.68
C GLN A 92 -10.51 1.92 0.42
N PHE A 93 -9.94 0.71 0.45
CA PHE A 93 -9.85 -0.19 -0.69
C PHE A 93 -10.74 -1.43 -0.49
N SER A 94 -11.52 -1.76 -1.52
CA SER A 94 -12.45 -2.91 -1.49
C SER A 94 -11.85 -4.20 -2.02
N THR A 95 -10.76 -4.13 -2.80
CA THR A 95 -10.18 -5.30 -3.48
C THR A 95 -8.67 -5.15 -3.58
N ALA A 96 -7.95 -6.24 -3.30
CA ALA A 96 -6.51 -6.36 -3.50
C ALA A 96 -6.24 -7.59 -4.39
N ASN A 97 -5.42 -7.41 -5.43
CA ASN A 97 -4.99 -8.50 -6.31
C ASN A 97 -3.52 -8.80 -6.03
N ILE A 98 -3.21 -10.05 -5.70
CA ILE A 98 -1.84 -10.50 -5.43
C ILE A 98 -1.47 -11.51 -6.50
N CYS A 99 -0.43 -11.21 -7.27
CA CYS A 99 0.14 -12.13 -8.25
C CYS A 99 1.43 -12.72 -7.70
N HIS A 100 1.50 -14.04 -7.61
CA HIS A 100 2.67 -14.76 -7.13
C HIS A 100 3.51 -15.24 -8.31
N ILE A 101 4.76 -14.77 -8.40
CA ILE A 101 5.62 -14.92 -9.59
C ILE A 101 6.14 -16.35 -9.76
N THR A 102 6.33 -17.11 -8.67
CA THR A 102 6.86 -18.48 -8.73
C THR A 102 6.16 -19.41 -7.75
N LEU A 103 5.41 -20.39 -8.26
CA LEU A 103 4.66 -21.39 -7.46
C LEU A 103 5.48 -22.10 -6.37
N GLU A 104 6.80 -22.19 -6.52
CA GLU A 104 7.72 -22.78 -5.53
C GLU A 104 7.64 -22.06 -4.17
N SER A 105 7.37 -20.76 -4.14
CA SER A 105 7.24 -20.01 -2.88
C SER A 105 5.90 -20.24 -2.14
N LEU A 106 4.88 -20.84 -2.78
CA LEU A 106 3.63 -21.20 -2.09
C LEU A 106 3.79 -22.42 -1.17
N SER A 107 4.67 -23.36 -1.54
CA SER A 107 4.96 -24.56 -0.76
C SER A 107 5.57 -24.26 0.63
N LEU A 108 6.19 -23.08 0.79
CA LEU A 108 6.76 -22.62 2.06
C LEU A 108 5.68 -22.12 3.05
N PHE A 109 4.49 -21.74 2.57
CA PHE A 109 3.40 -21.27 3.43
C PHE A 109 2.54 -22.41 3.98
N GLU A 110 2.66 -23.63 3.44
CA GLU A 110 1.93 -24.81 3.95
C GLU A 110 2.39 -25.25 5.36
N HIS A 111 3.51 -24.74 5.86
CA HIS A 111 4.11 -25.17 7.14
C HIS A 111 3.98 -24.16 8.29
N GLY A 112 3.13 -23.13 8.22
CA GLY A 112 3.11 -22.16 9.34
C GLY A 112 1.97 -21.16 9.45
N CYS A 113 0.95 -21.17 8.59
CA CYS A 113 -0.19 -20.27 8.78
C CYS A 113 -1.53 -21.01 8.66
N ASP A 114 -2.41 -20.82 9.64
CA ASP A 114 -3.81 -21.28 9.66
C ASP A 114 -4.70 -20.57 8.61
N ALA A 115 -4.08 -19.87 7.65
CA ALA A 115 -4.77 -19.15 6.61
C ALA A 115 -5.11 -20.11 5.46
N LYS A 116 -6.40 -20.45 5.33
CA LYS A 116 -6.92 -21.18 4.17
C LYS A 116 -6.98 -20.21 2.99
N TRP A 117 -6.12 -20.43 1.99
CA TRP A 117 -6.13 -19.66 0.74
C TRP A 117 -6.79 -20.46 -0.37
N ASP A 118 -7.81 -19.90 -1.01
CA ASP A 118 -8.32 -20.41 -2.28
C ASP A 118 -7.42 -19.94 -3.42
N ILE A 119 -6.55 -20.84 -3.89
CA ILE A 119 -5.59 -20.56 -4.96
C ILE A 119 -6.22 -20.95 -6.30
N THR A 120 -6.50 -19.97 -7.17
CA THR A 120 -6.88 -20.24 -8.56
C THR A 120 -5.69 -20.00 -9.48
N LYS A 121 -5.15 -21.09 -10.04
CA LYS A 121 -4.04 -21.03 -11.01
C LYS A 121 -4.61 -20.90 -12.42
N ILE A 122 -4.35 -19.76 -13.07
CA ILE A 122 -4.67 -19.54 -14.49
C ILE A 122 -3.36 -19.60 -15.26
N ALA A 123 -3.20 -20.62 -16.12
CA ALA A 123 -2.06 -20.68 -17.02
C ALA A 123 -2.20 -19.60 -18.09
N GLY A 124 -1.22 -18.70 -18.20
CA GLY A 124 -1.20 -17.70 -19.26
C GLY A 124 -1.13 -18.37 -20.63
N GLN A 125 -2.01 -17.97 -21.54
CA GLN A 125 -1.93 -18.36 -22.94
C GLN A 125 -0.92 -17.42 -23.61
N GLN A 126 0.19 -17.99 -24.07
CA GLN A 126 1.23 -17.25 -24.79
C GLN A 126 0.64 -16.83 -26.16
N LEU A 127 0.71 -15.53 -26.48
CA LEU A 127 0.38 -14.99 -27.81
C LEU A 127 1.34 -15.51 -28.88
#